data_AF-A0A5E6NEV1-F1
#
_entry.id   AF-A0A5E6NEV1-F1
#
_cell.length_a   1.000
_cell.length_b   1.000
_cell.length_c   1.000
_cell.angle_alpha   90.00
_cell.angle_beta   90.00
_cell.angle_gamma   90.00
#
_symmetry.space_group_name_H-M   'P 1'
#
loop_
_entity.id
_entity.type
_entity.pdbx_description
1 polymer ?
#
loop_
_entity_poly.entity_id
_entity_poly.type
_entity_poly.pdbx_seq_one_letter_code
_entity_poly.pdbx_strand_id
1 'polypeptide(L)' 'MVYGTELDKITGRVKFRRGLRQKTEQGGDTLGGRSATELSENITKLNQALTNA' A
#
# COMPACT_ATOMS: atom_id res chain seq x y z
N MET A 1 -4.04 -7.79 15.33
CA MET A 1 -3.57 -6.52 15.93
C MET A 1 -2.51 -5.94 15.00
N VAL A 2 -2.67 -4.71 14.54
CA VAL A 2 -1.64 -4.01 13.73
C VAL A 2 -0.74 -3.27 14.71
N TYR A 3 0.58 -3.48 14.60
CA TYR A 3 1.57 -2.87 15.49
C TYR A 3 2.20 -1.67 14.78
N GLY A 4 2.23 -0.50 15.44
CA GLY A 4 2.84 0.70 14.86
C GLY A 4 2.50 1.98 15.61
N THR A 5 3.23 3.04 15.27
CA THR A 5 2.94 4.42 15.71
C THR A 5 1.58 4.86 15.17
N GLU A 6 0.82 5.59 15.99
CA GLU A 6 -0.44 6.21 15.54
C GLU A 6 -0.16 7.14 14.35
N LEU A 7 -1.11 7.17 13.39
CA LEU A 7 -0.93 7.84 12.10
C LEU A 7 -0.62 9.33 12.24
N ASP A 8 -1.29 10.01 13.18
CA ASP A 8 -1.13 11.43 13.51
C ASP A 8 0.26 11.77 14.08
N LYS A 9 0.99 10.76 14.57
CA LYS A 9 2.34 10.90 15.14
C LYS A 9 3.45 10.58 14.14
N ILE A 10 3.12 10.20 12.90
CA ILE A 10 4.10 9.97 11.83
C ILE A 10 4.52 11.32 11.23
N THR A 11 5.76 11.73 11.50
CA THR A 11 6.36 12.94 10.92
C THR A 11 7.56 12.58 10.03
N GLY A 12 7.79 13.35 8.96
CA GLY A 12 8.92 13.14 8.04
C GLY A 12 8.65 12.16 6.88
N ARG A 13 9.71 11.59 6.30
CA ARG A 13 9.61 10.71 5.11
C ARG A 13 9.22 9.29 5.51
N VAL A 14 8.13 8.79 4.94
CA VAL A 14 7.67 7.41 5.11
C VAL A 14 8.28 6.51 4.02
N LYS A 15 8.75 5.32 4.39
CA LYS A 15 9.21 4.27 3.45
C LYS A 15 8.20 3.13 3.40
N PHE A 16 7.76 2.77 2.19
CA PHE A 16 6.90 1.62 1.97
C PHE A 16 7.73 0.33 1.83
N ARG A 17 7.29 -0.77 2.46
CA ARG A 17 7.94 -2.09 2.35
C ARG A 17 7.09 -3.03 1.48
N ARG A 18 7.76 -3.96 0.78
CA ARG A 18 7.15 -4.87 -0.21
C ARG A 18 6.18 -5.88 0.42
N GLY A 19 5.12 -6.22 -0.32
CA GLY A 19 4.23 -7.37 -0.06
C GLY A 19 4.69 -8.67 -0.74
N LEU A 20 3.99 -9.77 -0.48
CA LEU A 20 4.25 -11.07 -1.12
C LEU A 20 3.74 -11.07 -2.56
N ARG A 21 4.56 -11.53 -3.52
CA ARG A 21 4.10 -11.78 -4.89
C ARG A 21 3.26 -13.05 -4.96
N GLN A 22 2.13 -13.00 -5.64
CA GLN A 22 1.25 -14.14 -5.89
C GLN A 22 0.81 -14.13 -7.36
N LYS A 23 0.57 -15.31 -7.95
CA LYS A 23 0.02 -15.43 -9.30
C LYS A 23 -1.49 -15.64 -9.23
N THR A 24 -2.24 -14.97 -10.10
CA THR A 24 -3.66 -15.27 -10.30
C THR A 24 -3.83 -16.54 -11.12
N GLU A 25 -5.01 -17.14 -11.06
CA GLU A 25 -5.39 -18.32 -11.86
C GLU A 25 -5.27 -18.05 -13.37
N GLN A 26 -5.41 -16.79 -13.77
CA GLN A 26 -5.26 -16.33 -15.16
C GLN A 26 -3.81 -15.98 -15.53
N GLY A 27 -2.84 -16.25 -14.66
CA GLY A 27 -1.41 -16.03 -14.91
C GLY A 27 -0.92 -14.60 -14.67
N GLY A 28 -1.75 -13.71 -14.13
CA GLY A 28 -1.36 -12.34 -13.77
C GLY A 28 -0.59 -12.27 -12.45
N ASP A 29 0.39 -11.38 -12.35
CA ASP A 29 1.10 -11.11 -11.09
C ASP A 29 0.29 -10.17 -10.19
N THR A 30 0.23 -10.50 -8.90
CA THR A 30 -0.33 -9.65 -7.85
C THR A 30 0.68 -9.45 -6.73
N LEU A 31 0.55 -8.34 -5.99
CA LEU A 31 1.35 -8.04 -4.81
C LEU A 31 0.42 -7.86 -3.62
N GLY A 32 0.54 -8.73 -2.61
CA GLY A 32 -0.39 -8.75 -1.48
C GLY A 32 -1.84 -9.00 -1.90
N GLY A 33 -2.04 -9.81 -2.95
CA GLY A 33 -3.37 -10.12 -3.50
C GLY A 33 -4.00 -9.02 -4.34
N ARG A 34 -3.28 -7.92 -4.65
CA ARG A 34 -3.77 -6.83 -5.49
C ARG A 34 -3.10 -6.84 -6.86
N SER A 35 -3.86 -6.58 -7.91
CA SER A 35 -3.32 -6.32 -9.25
C SER A 35 -2.49 -5.03 -9.28
N ALA A 36 -1.72 -4.84 -10.36
CA ALA A 36 -0.92 -3.62 -10.54
C ALA A 36 -1.79 -2.35 -10.56
N THR A 37 -2.96 -2.41 -11.22
CA THR A 37 -3.90 -1.29 -11.30
C THR A 37 -4.48 -0.95 -9.93
N GLU A 38 -5.01 -1.95 -9.21
CA GLU A 38 -5.55 -1.75 -7.86
C GLU A 38 -4.47 -1.22 -6.91
N LEU A 39 -3.24 -1.73 -7.00
CA LEU A 39 -2.14 -1.25 -6.18
C LEU A 39 -1.83 0.23 -6.47
N SER A 40 -1.82 0.63 -7.74
CA SER A 40 -1.58 2.03 -8.15
C SER A 40 -2.67 2.99 -7.64
N GLU A 41 -3.95 2.60 -7.76
CA GLU A 41 -5.06 3.38 -7.24
C GLU A 41 -4.98 3.55 -5.73
N ASN A 42 -4.63 2.48 -5.01
CA ASN A 42 -4.49 2.50 -3.57
C ASN A 42 -3.34 3.39 -3.09
N ILE A 43 -2.20 3.39 -3.80
CA ILE A 43 -1.08 4.30 -3.51
C ILE A 43 -1.49 5.75 -3.75
N THR A 44 -2.24 6.02 -4.82
CA THR A 44 -2.75 7.37 -5.10
C THR A 44 -3.67 7.87 -4.00
N LYS A 45 -4.65 7.05 -3.58
CA LYS A 45 -5.57 7.38 -2.47
C LYS A 45 -4.81 7.59 -1.15
N LEU A 46 -3.82 6.76 -0.86
CA LEU A 46 -2.98 6.91 0.33
C LEU A 46 -2.22 8.25 0.31
N ASN A 47 -1.60 8.60 -0.82
CA ASN A 47 -0.86 9.86 -0.95
C ASN A 47 -1.79 11.08 -0.78
N GLN A 48 -3.00 11.02 -1.33
CA GLN A 48 -4.00 12.08 -1.14
C GLN A 48 -4.40 12.22 0.34
N ALA A 49 -4.70 11.10 1.01
CA ALA A 49 -5.05 11.11 2.42
C ALA A 49 -3.91 11.67 3.30
N LEU A 50 -2.65 11.33 3.00
CA LEU A 50 -1.49 11.84 3.74
C LEU A 50 -1.16 13.31 3.44
N THR A 51 -1.51 13.82 2.25
CA THR A 51 -1.26 15.23 1.89
C THR A 51 -2.36 16.14 2.44
N ASN A 52 -3.58 15.63 2.60
CA ASN A 52 -4.74 16.39 3.03
C ASN A 52 -5.13 16.17 4.51
N ALA A 53 -4.30 15.45 5.27
CA ALA A 53 -4.44 15.24 6.72
C ALA A 53 -3.70 16.33 7.51
#